data_AF-A0A8C9E3W8-F1
#
_entry.id   AF-A0A8C9E3W8-F1
#
_cell.length_a   1.000
_cell.length_b   1.000
_cell.length_c   1.000
_cell.angle_alpha   90.00
_cell.angle_beta   90.00
_cell.angle_gamma   90.00
#
_symmetry.space_group_name_H-M   'P 1'
#
loop_
_entity.id
_entity.type
_entity.pdbx_description
1 polymer ?
#
loop_
_entity_poly.entity_id
_entity_poly.type
_entity_poly.pdbx_seq_one_letter_code
_entity_poly.pdbx_strand_id
1 'polypeptide(L)'
;MQLFVCAQELHTLQVTGQVTVAQIKAVSTPITLEVASRMFGGKVHGSLTRARKVRGQIPKVAKQEKKKMGRAKKRMQYNQCFVNVVPTFSKKKGPNANC
;
A
#
# COMPACT_ATOMS: atom_id res chain seq x y z
N MET A 1 -12.14 -31.00 -2.22
CA MET A 1 -11.77 -31.74 -0.99
C MET A 1 -11.12 -33.04 -1.43
N GLN A 2 -9.80 -33.06 -1.61
CA GLN A 2 -9.11 -34.30 -1.98
C GLN A 2 -7.86 -34.40 -1.11
N LEU A 3 -7.87 -35.42 -0.26
CA LEU A 3 -6.78 -35.80 0.62
C LEU A 3 -6.08 -37.00 -0.03
N PHE A 4 -4.78 -36.87 -0.29
CA PHE A 4 -3.97 -38.02 -0.69
C PHE A 4 -3.26 -38.54 0.56
N VAL A 5 -3.50 -39.80 0.90
CA VAL A 5 -2.85 -40.52 1.99
C VAL A 5 -2.05 -41.66 1.36
N CYS A 6 -0.73 -41.65 1.56
CA CYS A 6 0.10 -42.80 1.29
C CYS A 6 0.19 -43.61 2.59
N ALA A 7 -0.44 -44.78 2.63
CA ALA A 7 -0.33 -45.72 3.73
C ALA A 7 0.13 -47.07 3.15
N GLN A 8 1.17 -47.63 3.76
CA GLN A 8 1.42 -49.06 3.67
C GLN A 8 0.49 -49.74 4.69
N GLU A 9 -0.26 -50.71 4.18
CA GLU A 9 -1.29 -51.55 4.81
C GLU A 9 -2.64 -50.89 5.19
N LEU A 10 -3.68 -51.34 4.48
CA LEU A 10 -5.05 -50.83 4.46
C LEU A 10 -5.94 -51.58 5.45
N HIS A 11 -6.42 -50.88 6.48
CA HIS A 11 -7.77 -51.11 7.01
C HIS A 11 -8.61 -49.88 6.70
N THR A 12 -9.43 -49.97 5.65
CA THR A 12 -10.32 -48.89 5.22
C THR A 12 -11.51 -48.77 6.17
N LEU A 13 -11.47 -47.83 7.11
CA LEU A 13 -12.68 -47.36 7.79
C LEU A 13 -13.25 -46.17 7.00
N GLN A 14 -14.37 -46.42 6.32
CA GLN A 14 -15.17 -45.37 5.71
C GLN A 14 -15.91 -44.63 6.83
N VAL A 15 -15.56 -43.36 7.06
CA VAL A 15 -16.29 -42.49 7.99
C VAL A 15 -17.11 -41.51 7.17
N THR A 16 -18.34 -41.90 6.85
CA THR A 16 -19.35 -41.05 6.21
C THR A 16 -20.11 -40.27 7.28
N GLY A 17 -19.68 -39.03 7.57
CA GLY A 17 -20.43 -38.13 8.45
C GLY A 17 -19.65 -36.89 8.91
N GLN A 18 -20.36 -35.91 9.47
CA GLN A 18 -19.74 -34.79 10.20
C GLN A 18 -19.39 -35.27 11.61
N VAL A 19 -18.19 -35.82 11.76
CA VAL A 19 -17.67 -36.29 13.05
C VAL A 19 -16.88 -35.16 13.71
N THR A 20 -17.29 -34.75 14.91
CA THR A 20 -16.56 -33.76 15.72
C THR A 20 -15.29 -34.40 16.31
N VAL A 21 -14.23 -33.60 16.47
CA VAL A 21 -12.88 -34.03 16.91
C VAL A 21 -12.89 -34.88 18.19
N ALA A 22 -13.88 -34.68 19.05
CA ALA A 22 -14.07 -35.45 20.28
C ALA A 22 -14.33 -36.95 20.04
N GLN A 23 -14.99 -37.32 18.94
CA GLN A 23 -15.37 -38.72 18.67
C GLN A 23 -14.20 -39.56 18.12
N ILE A 24 -13.23 -38.94 17.46
CA ILE A 24 -12.04 -39.63 16.92
C ILE A 24 -11.08 -40.05 18.05
N LYS A 25 -11.11 -39.31 19.17
CA LYS A 25 -10.25 -39.53 20.34
C LYS A 25 -10.59 -40.80 21.14
N ALA A 26 -11.76 -41.42 20.91
CA ALA A 26 -12.22 -42.59 21.67
C ALA A 26 -11.78 -43.94 21.07
N VAL A 27 -11.31 -43.98 19.81
CA VAL A 27 -11.12 -45.23 19.05
C VAL A 27 -9.64 -45.63 18.87
N SER A 28 -8.66 -44.79 19.19
CA SER A 28 -7.24 -45.18 19.05
C SER A 28 -6.40 -44.81 20.26
N THR A 29 -5.58 -45.78 20.67
CA THR A 29 -4.42 -45.67 21.56
C THR A 29 -3.49 -44.51 21.11
N PRO A 30 -2.60 -43.98 21.98
CA PRO A 30 -2.07 -42.63 21.87
C PRO A 30 -1.08 -42.51 20.70
N ILE A 31 -1.61 -42.33 19.50
CA ILE A 31 -0.84 -42.07 18.30
C ILE A 31 -1.03 -40.59 18.00
N THR A 32 0.08 -39.86 18.02
CA THR A 32 0.18 -38.43 17.72
C THR A 32 -0.40 -38.13 16.35
N LEU A 33 -1.56 -37.46 16.33
CA LEU A 33 -2.16 -36.91 15.12
C LEU A 33 -1.64 -35.49 14.88
N GLU A 34 -0.84 -35.29 13.84
CA GLU A 34 -0.50 -33.94 13.36
C GLU A 34 -1.57 -33.42 12.40
N VAL A 35 -2.28 -32.37 12.82
CA VAL A 35 -3.28 -31.69 12.00
C VAL A 35 -2.68 -30.39 11.46
N ALA A 36 -2.23 -30.41 10.20
CA ALA A 36 -1.69 -29.22 9.53
C ALA A 36 -2.82 -28.44 8.82
N SER A 37 -3.39 -27.44 9.50
CA SER A 37 -4.34 -26.48 8.90
C SER A 37 -3.59 -25.34 8.20
N ARG A 38 -3.71 -25.22 6.87
CA ARG A 38 -3.10 -24.11 6.10
C ARG A 38 -3.93 -22.83 6.27
N MET A 39 -3.38 -21.83 6.95
CA MET A 39 -3.99 -20.49 7.06
C MET A 39 -3.93 -19.74 5.73
N PHE A 40 -5.06 -19.17 5.29
CA PHE A 40 -5.10 -18.26 4.14
C PHE A 40 -4.50 -16.91 4.53
N GLY A 41 -3.29 -16.63 4.06
CA GLY A 41 -2.56 -15.39 4.32
C GLY A 41 -1.05 -15.56 4.26
N GLY A 42 -0.53 -15.95 3.09
CA GLY A 42 0.91 -16.14 2.89
C GLY A 42 1.71 -14.83 2.91
N LYS A 43 3.00 -14.96 3.19
CA LYS A 43 4.01 -13.87 3.21
C LYS A 43 4.01 -13.11 1.88
N VAL A 44 3.59 -11.84 1.90
CA VAL A 44 3.54 -10.96 0.73
C VAL A 44 4.96 -10.67 0.25
N HIS A 45 5.24 -10.90 -1.04
CA HIS A 45 6.54 -10.62 -1.64
C HIS A 45 6.63 -9.16 -2.09
N GLY A 46 7.59 -8.44 -1.50
CA GLY A 46 7.82 -7.01 -1.72
C GLY A 46 8.44 -6.40 -0.46
N SER A 47 9.76 -6.21 -0.45
CA SER A 47 10.44 -5.68 0.73
C SER A 47 10.28 -4.15 0.82
N LEU A 48 9.97 -3.62 2.00
CA LEU A 48 9.87 -2.18 2.26
C LEU A 48 11.22 -1.45 2.28
N THR A 49 12.30 -2.13 1.88
CA THR A 49 13.69 -1.64 1.93
C THR A 49 13.91 -0.36 1.13
N ARG A 50 13.05 -0.08 0.14
CA ARG A 50 13.12 1.13 -0.70
C ARG A 50 12.17 2.25 -0.25
N ALA A 51 11.39 2.04 0.81
CA ALA A 51 10.46 3.05 1.29
C ALA A 51 11.21 4.34 1.66
N ARG A 52 10.70 5.49 1.22
CA ARG A 52 11.25 6.83 1.52
C ARG A 52 12.69 7.09 1.02
N LYS A 53 13.33 6.18 0.27
CA LYS A 53 14.71 6.32 -0.25
C LYS A 53 14.92 7.68 -0.94
N VAL A 54 14.01 8.06 -1.84
CA VAL A 54 14.11 9.33 -2.60
C VAL A 54 13.93 10.55 -1.68
N ARG A 55 13.00 10.48 -0.72
CA ARG A 55 12.76 11.59 0.22
C ARG A 55 13.93 11.84 1.18
N GLY A 56 14.69 10.80 1.51
CA GLY A 56 15.89 10.90 2.35
C GLY A 56 17.15 11.37 1.59
N GLN A 57 17.20 11.12 0.27
CA GLN A 57 18.32 11.55 -0.58
C GLN A 57 18.25 13.03 -0.97
N ILE A 58 17.06 13.60 -1.10
CA ILE A 58 16.89 14.99 -1.53
C ILE A 58 17.32 15.95 -0.39
N PRO A 59 18.13 16.99 -0.68
CA PRO A 59 18.52 17.99 0.32
C PRO A 59 17.30 18.70 0.90
N LYS A 60 17.29 18.94 2.22
CA LYS A 60 16.17 19.60 2.89
C LYS A 60 16.26 21.12 2.72
N VAL A 61 15.68 21.64 1.64
CA VAL A 61 15.61 23.08 1.39
C VAL A 61 14.70 23.77 2.41
N ALA A 62 15.20 24.83 3.04
CA ALA A 62 14.45 25.66 3.97
C ALA A 62 13.31 26.42 3.25
N LYS A 63 12.22 26.68 3.96
CA LYS A 63 11.12 27.48 3.41
C LYS A 63 11.52 28.96 3.37
N GLN A 64 11.19 29.63 2.28
CA GLN A 64 11.35 31.07 2.15
C GLN A 64 10.33 31.83 3.02
N GLU A 65 10.62 33.10 3.30
CA GLU A 65 9.78 33.99 4.08
C GLU A 65 8.38 34.23 3.46
N LYS A 66 7.42 34.56 4.32
CA LYS A 66 6.02 34.74 3.92
C LYS A 66 5.83 36.06 3.16
N LYS A 67 5.25 35.96 1.96
CA LYS A 67 4.86 37.11 1.13
C LYS A 67 3.65 37.85 1.72
N LYS A 68 3.48 39.13 1.33
CA LYS A 68 2.33 39.97 1.72
C LYS A 68 1.00 39.26 1.43
N MET A 69 0.02 39.42 2.32
CA MET A 69 -1.30 38.78 2.25
C MET A 69 -2.45 39.80 2.22
N GLY A 70 -3.66 39.34 1.90
CA GLY A 70 -4.87 40.16 1.97
C GLY A 70 -4.94 41.27 0.93
N ARG A 71 -5.47 42.43 1.33
CA ARG A 71 -5.72 43.59 0.45
C ARG A 71 -4.46 44.07 -0.27
N ALA A 72 -3.32 44.09 0.42
CA ALA A 72 -2.05 44.50 -0.17
C ALA A 72 -1.62 43.58 -1.33
N LYS A 73 -1.81 42.26 -1.19
CA LYS A 73 -1.51 41.29 -2.25
C LYS A 73 -2.41 41.49 -3.47
N LYS A 74 -3.71 41.71 -3.27
CA LYS A 74 -4.67 41.96 -4.36
C LYS A 74 -4.31 43.23 -5.14
N ARG A 75 -3.92 44.32 -4.45
CA ARG A 75 -3.46 45.56 -5.11
C ARG A 75 -2.22 45.31 -5.98
N MET A 76 -1.24 44.57 -5.47
CA MET A 76 -0.03 44.24 -6.21
C MET A 76 -0.33 43.41 -7.46
N GLN A 77 -1.22 42.41 -7.36
CA GLN A 77 -1.62 41.57 -8.49
C GLN A 77 -2.35 42.37 -9.58
N TYR A 78 -3.26 43.27 -9.22
CA TYR A 78 -3.95 44.13 -10.20
C TYR A 78 -2.96 44.98 -10.99
N ASN A 79 -2.00 45.60 -10.30
CA ASN A 79 -0.97 46.40 -10.96
C ASN A 79 -0.10 45.52 -11.89
N GLN A 80 0.27 44.32 -11.47
CA GLN A 80 1.07 43.38 -12.26
C GLN A 80 0.34 42.81 -13.49
N CYS A 81 -0.99 42.67 -13.44
CA CYS A 81 -1.77 42.09 -14.55
C CYS A 81 -2.28 43.13 -15.55
N PHE A 82 -2.58 44.35 -15.10
CA PHE A 82 -3.33 45.32 -15.91
C PHE A 82 -2.63 46.66 -16.07
N VAL A 83 -2.14 47.26 -14.98
CA VAL A 83 -1.59 48.63 -15.05
C VAL A 83 -0.19 48.63 -15.64
N ASN A 84 0.65 47.68 -15.24
CA ASN A 84 2.06 47.64 -15.62
C ASN A 84 2.31 46.84 -16.92
N VAL A 85 1.28 46.22 -17.50
CA VAL A 85 1.42 45.40 -18.71
C VAL A 85 1.12 46.28 -19.93
N VAL A 86 2.12 46.48 -20.78
CA VAL A 86 1.93 47.10 -22.10
C VAL A 86 1.48 46.00 -23.09
N PRO A 87 0.34 46.15 -23.78
CA PRO A 87 -0.09 45.18 -24.79
C PRO A 87 0.87 45.20 -25.97
N THR A 88 1.70 44.17 -26.11
CA THR A 88 2.53 43.95 -27.28
C THR A 88 1.79 43.10 -28.31
N PHE A 89 2.01 43.33 -29.61
CA PHE A 89 1.39 42.57 -30.70
C PHE A 89 1.86 41.10 -30.79
N SER A 90 2.93 40.74 -30.08
CA SER A 90 3.46 39.38 -30.03
C SER A 90 2.70 38.49 -29.04
N LYS A 91 2.96 37.16 -29.09
CA LYS A 91 2.39 36.20 -28.13
C LYS A 91 2.71 36.63 -26.70
N LYS A 92 1.68 36.75 -25.85
CA LYS A 92 1.83 37.15 -24.45
C LYS A 92 2.66 36.12 -23.67
N LYS A 93 3.75 36.57 -23.03
CA LYS A 93 4.55 35.72 -22.14
C LYS A 93 3.77 35.47 -20.84
N GLY A 94 3.75 34.21 -20.41
CA GLY A 94 3.07 33.81 -19.17
C GLY A 94 3.79 34.30 -17.92
N PRO A 95 3.09 34.48 -16.78
CA PRO A 95 3.65 35.03 -15.55
C PRO A 95 4.72 34.15 -14.88
N ASN A 96 4.79 32.86 -15.22
CA ASN A 96 5.80 31.91 -14.73
C ASN A 96 6.54 31.25 -15.90
N ALA A 97 6.78 32.01 -16.97
CA ALA A 97 7.60 31.53 -18.07
C ALA A 97 9.08 31.73 -17.72
N ASN A 98 9.77 30.63 -17.43
CA ASN A 98 11.23 30.60 -17.45
C ASN A 98 11.67 30.84 -18.90
N CYS A 99 12.57 31.79 -19.11
CA CYS A 99 13.06 32.17 -20.43
C CYS A 99 13.66 30.96 -21.16
#